data_AF-A0A2C2U7F8-F1
#
_entry.id   AF-A0A2C2U7F8-F1
#
_cell.length_a   1.000
_cell.length_b   1.000
_cell.length_c   1.000
_cell.angle_alpha   90.00
_cell.angle_beta   90.00
_cell.angle_gamma   90.00
#
_symmetry.space_group_name_H-M   'P 1'
#
loop_
_entity.id
_entity.type
_entity.pdbx_description
1 polymer ?
#
loop_
_entity_poly.entity_id
_entity_poly.type
_entity_poly.pdbx_seq_one_letter_code
_entity_poly.pdbx_strand_id
1 'polypeptide(L)'
;MKSVNQSKALFRGAFILMLAALITKILSAFYRIPFQNIVGDVGFYIYQQVYPFYGMAIVLSTTGFPVVISKLYAEQKQKGDDEKSRLLLFVSFIYLQLFGFICFLILYFGAEAIAVWMNDPHLSILLRVVSIVFLMFPMMSTLRGYYQGIGNMVPTALSQVGEQTTRVLTILFLASLFIEKGYSLYLVGGGAMFGSITGSMISGIILFMFLWIRKEWKVVAPRQGMFQRYANDAKKIFKALVYQGLTICISGMLMIFIQLADALNLYSLLVGSGIDRDVAKSLKGIFDRGQPLIQLGTIAATSMSLTLVPLITRERLAAKPEFLQHKIQVALKVSIIFGLGASSGLWAIIKPTNTMLFENEAGSAVLGVLSFVILFTSLTATIIAIMQGMGVLLFPAIAVACIFPLKYILNVYLVPLYGTMGAAISSLISLGMVTALLFIQFKKVVRVSLFSLHFWRTIIMATASMVLFLKVYLYMFGLDNYGRIEAVFQSLSAVIVGGFLFLLIIIRGKIFREEELALFPFGSTLIKLLARKDRN
;
A
#
# COMPACT_ATOMS: atom_id res chain seq x y z
N MET A 1 -21.23 -1.96 32.20
CA MET A 1 -19.90 -1.31 32.27
C MET A 1 -18.77 -2.05 31.55
N LYS A 2 -18.65 -3.40 31.61
CA LYS A 2 -17.58 -4.16 30.91
C LYS A 2 -17.55 -4.00 29.37
N SER A 3 -18.70 -3.93 28.70
CA SER A 3 -18.79 -3.79 27.23
C SER A 3 -18.28 -2.44 26.70
N VAL A 4 -18.53 -1.34 27.45
CA VAL A 4 -18.09 0.01 27.08
C VAL A 4 -16.56 0.15 27.19
N ASN A 5 -15.95 -0.45 28.22
CA ASN A 5 -14.50 -0.46 28.37
C ASN A 5 -13.81 -1.35 27.32
N GLN A 6 -14.40 -2.47 26.94
CA GLN A 6 -13.89 -3.32 25.85
C GLN A 6 -13.94 -2.60 24.49
N SER A 7 -15.02 -1.87 24.21
CA SER A 7 -15.13 -1.07 22.97
C SER A 7 -14.07 0.04 22.88
N LYS A 8 -13.80 0.75 23.99
CA LYS A 8 -12.73 1.76 24.07
C LYS A 8 -11.33 1.16 23.89
N ALA A 9 -11.07 -0.02 24.48
CA ALA A 9 -9.79 -0.71 24.34
C ALA A 9 -9.53 -1.20 22.91
N LEU A 10 -10.54 -1.79 22.26
CA LEU A 10 -10.47 -2.20 20.85
C LEU A 10 -10.20 -1.01 19.92
N PHE A 11 -10.85 0.12 20.16
CA PHE A 11 -10.64 1.33 19.37
C PHE A 11 -9.23 1.91 19.54
N ARG A 12 -8.74 2.00 20.78
CA ARG A 12 -7.36 2.43 21.05
C ARG A 12 -6.35 1.50 20.40
N GLY A 13 -6.60 0.18 20.42
CA GLY A 13 -5.78 -0.80 19.71
C GLY A 13 -5.76 -0.58 18.20
N ALA A 14 -6.94 -0.43 17.58
CA ALA A 14 -7.05 -0.17 16.15
C ALA A 14 -6.33 1.11 15.72
N PHE A 15 -6.40 2.16 16.54
CA PHE A 15 -5.69 3.42 16.31
C PHE A 15 -4.16 3.24 16.36
N ILE A 16 -3.64 2.48 17.34
CA ILE A 16 -2.20 2.17 17.43
C ILE A 16 -1.73 1.41 16.19
N LEU A 17 -2.50 0.41 15.74
CA LEU A 17 -2.16 -0.37 14.55
C LEU A 17 -2.21 0.50 13.28
N MET A 18 -3.18 1.41 13.17
CA MET A 18 -3.26 2.39 12.09
C MET A 18 -2.03 3.29 12.06
N LEU A 19 -1.61 3.84 13.20
CA LEU A 19 -0.42 4.68 13.29
C LEU A 19 0.85 3.90 12.93
N ALA A 20 1.00 2.67 13.42
CA ALA A 20 2.12 1.81 13.05
C ALA A 20 2.16 1.52 11.55
N ALA A 21 1.01 1.20 10.94
CA ALA A 21 0.90 1.00 9.50
C ALA A 21 1.23 2.27 8.70
N LEU A 22 0.81 3.45 9.18
CA LEU A 22 1.13 4.74 8.58
C LEU A 22 2.64 5.01 8.61
N ILE A 23 3.26 4.87 9.78
CA ILE A 23 4.72 5.01 9.95
C ILE A 23 5.44 4.06 9.00
N THR A 24 5.07 2.78 8.99
CA THR A 24 5.68 1.76 8.13
C THR A 24 5.56 2.11 6.64
N LYS A 25 4.40 2.59 6.20
CA LYS A 25 4.19 3.00 4.81
C LYS A 25 4.99 4.25 4.44
N ILE A 26 5.08 5.24 5.34
CA ILE A 26 5.91 6.44 5.13
C ILE A 26 7.38 6.05 5.00
N LEU A 27 7.91 5.26 5.94
CA LEU A 27 9.28 4.75 5.86
C LEU A 27 9.50 3.99 4.55
N SER A 28 8.55 3.14 4.14
CA SER A 28 8.64 2.33 2.92
C SER A 28 8.63 3.14 1.62
N ALA A 29 7.98 4.30 1.60
CA ALA A 29 8.03 5.18 0.45
C ALA A 29 9.30 6.04 0.47
N PHE A 30 9.66 6.56 1.65
CA PHE A 30 10.73 7.53 1.79
C PHE A 30 12.11 6.95 1.49
N TYR A 31 12.44 5.72 1.95
CA TYR A 31 13.79 5.15 1.76
C TYR A 31 14.19 4.99 0.29
N ARG A 32 13.21 4.89 -0.62
CA ARG A 32 13.47 4.69 -2.05
C ARG A 32 14.15 5.89 -2.69
N ILE A 33 13.91 7.08 -2.15
CA ILE A 33 14.52 8.33 -2.62
C ILE A 33 16.02 8.35 -2.34
N PRO A 34 16.52 8.27 -1.08
CA PRO A 34 17.96 8.20 -0.83
C PRO A 34 18.58 6.93 -1.43
N PHE A 35 17.87 5.80 -1.45
CA PHE A 35 18.39 4.60 -2.12
C PHE A 35 18.64 4.85 -3.62
N GLN A 36 17.69 5.43 -4.37
CA GLN A 36 17.90 5.78 -5.79
C GLN A 36 19.06 6.76 -5.97
N ASN A 37 19.20 7.77 -5.10
CA ASN A 37 20.32 8.72 -5.19
C ASN A 37 21.69 8.06 -4.91
N ILE A 38 21.73 6.98 -4.11
CA ILE A 38 22.97 6.20 -3.86
C ILE A 38 23.34 5.31 -5.05
N VAL A 39 22.36 4.60 -5.64
CA VAL A 39 22.63 3.53 -6.63
C VAL A 39 22.37 3.95 -8.08
N GLY A 40 21.84 5.15 -8.31
CA GLY A 40 21.40 5.64 -9.61
C GLY A 40 20.17 4.90 -10.16
N ASP A 41 19.73 5.26 -11.37
CA ASP A 41 18.52 4.69 -11.97
C ASP A 41 18.64 3.21 -12.30
N VAL A 42 19.82 2.74 -12.74
CA VAL A 42 20.04 1.32 -13.05
C VAL A 42 20.00 0.46 -11.78
N GLY A 43 20.65 0.90 -10.70
CA GLY A 43 20.58 0.21 -9.42
C GLY A 43 19.16 0.22 -8.84
N PHE A 44 18.43 1.32 -9.05
CA PHE A 44 17.05 1.44 -8.63
C PHE A 44 16.12 0.51 -9.41
N TYR A 45 16.30 0.41 -10.73
CA TYR A 45 15.66 -0.61 -11.57
C TYR A 45 15.91 -2.02 -11.01
N ILE A 46 17.17 -2.41 -10.79
CA ILE A 46 17.52 -3.76 -10.30
C ILE A 46 16.76 -4.11 -9.01
N TYR A 47 16.69 -3.18 -8.06
CA TYR A 47 15.94 -3.38 -6.82
C TYR A 47 14.43 -3.48 -7.05
N GLN A 48 13.86 -2.54 -7.81
CA GLN A 48 12.42 -2.43 -8.02
C GLN A 48 11.86 -3.57 -8.87
N GLN A 49 12.71 -4.14 -9.71
CA GLN A 49 12.42 -5.29 -10.55
C GLN A 49 12.12 -6.55 -9.72
N VAL A 50 12.74 -6.71 -8.55
CA VAL A 50 12.50 -7.85 -7.63
C VAL A 50 11.56 -7.50 -6.47
N TYR A 51 11.30 -6.21 -6.23
CA TYR A 51 10.43 -5.74 -5.15
C TYR A 51 9.02 -6.38 -5.08
N PRO A 52 8.31 -6.66 -6.19
CA PRO A 52 6.96 -7.24 -6.13
C PRO A 52 6.90 -8.57 -5.37
N PHE A 53 7.94 -9.39 -5.45
CA PHE A 53 8.02 -10.67 -4.74
C PHE A 53 8.11 -10.47 -3.22
N TYR A 54 8.94 -9.53 -2.79
CA TYR A 54 8.98 -9.10 -1.38
C TYR A 54 7.63 -8.51 -0.94
N GLY A 55 7.05 -7.63 -1.77
CA GLY A 55 5.78 -6.98 -1.49
C GLY A 55 4.64 -7.98 -1.29
N MET A 56 4.62 -9.08 -2.04
CA MET A 56 3.69 -10.18 -1.81
C MET A 56 3.86 -10.78 -0.40
N ALA A 57 5.08 -11.15 -0.01
CA ALA A 57 5.35 -11.70 1.31
C ALA A 57 4.92 -10.77 2.46
N ILE A 58 5.07 -9.46 2.28
CA ILE A 58 4.61 -8.45 3.26
C ILE A 58 3.09 -8.40 3.38
N VAL A 59 2.37 -8.43 2.27
CA VAL A 59 0.89 -8.44 2.31
C VAL A 59 0.37 -9.70 3.03
N LEU A 60 1.03 -10.85 2.79
CA LEU A 60 0.73 -12.11 3.47
C LEU A 60 1.00 -12.02 4.99
N SER A 61 2.05 -11.31 5.41
CA SER A 61 2.49 -11.21 6.82
C SER A 61 1.78 -10.13 7.64
N THR A 62 1.12 -9.17 6.98
CA THR A 62 0.57 -7.98 7.65
C THR A 62 -0.94 -7.85 7.57
N THR A 63 -1.57 -8.18 6.43
CA THR A 63 -2.96 -7.78 6.16
C THR A 63 -3.95 -8.91 5.94
N GLY A 64 -3.57 -10.04 5.34
CA GLY A 64 -4.56 -11.09 5.04
C GLY A 64 -4.67 -12.15 6.12
N PHE A 65 -3.64 -12.99 6.26
CA PHE A 65 -3.65 -14.10 7.21
C PHE A 65 -3.75 -13.67 8.69
N PRO A 66 -3.03 -12.64 9.19
CA PRO A 66 -3.15 -12.22 10.60
C PRO A 66 -4.58 -11.84 10.97
N VAL A 67 -5.28 -11.14 10.07
CA VAL A 67 -6.65 -10.65 10.29
C VAL A 67 -7.64 -11.83 10.40
N VAL A 68 -7.49 -12.85 9.55
CA VAL A 68 -8.34 -14.05 9.61
C VAL A 68 -8.06 -14.85 10.88
N ILE A 69 -6.78 -15.04 11.22
CA ILE A 69 -6.37 -15.73 12.46
C ILE A 69 -6.91 -14.99 13.68
N SER A 70 -6.79 -13.67 13.71
CA SER A 70 -7.33 -12.80 14.77
C SER A 70 -8.83 -13.01 14.97
N LYS A 71 -9.60 -13.03 13.87
CA LYS A 71 -11.05 -13.22 13.92
C LYS A 71 -11.41 -14.60 14.47
N LEU A 72 -10.83 -15.67 13.89
CA LEU A 72 -11.09 -17.04 14.31
C LEU A 72 -10.66 -17.27 15.78
N TYR A 73 -9.56 -16.66 16.20
CA TYR A 73 -9.05 -16.78 17.57
C TYR A 73 -10.00 -16.10 18.56
N ALA A 74 -10.45 -14.88 18.26
CA ALA A 74 -11.41 -14.16 19.09
C ALA A 74 -12.74 -14.92 19.23
N GLU A 75 -13.24 -15.54 18.15
CA GLU A 75 -14.45 -16.37 18.16
C GLU A 75 -14.31 -17.61 19.04
N GLN A 76 -13.17 -18.31 19.00
CA GLN A 76 -12.94 -19.48 19.85
C GLN A 76 -12.71 -19.11 21.32
N LYS A 77 -12.01 -17.99 21.57
CA LYS A 77 -11.78 -17.51 22.93
C LYS A 77 -13.08 -17.09 23.62
N GLN A 78 -14.02 -16.49 22.89
CA GLN A 78 -15.36 -16.18 23.42
C GLN A 78 -16.16 -17.42 23.82
N LYS A 79 -15.91 -18.58 23.18
CA LYS A 79 -16.53 -19.86 23.52
C LYS A 79 -15.87 -20.57 24.72
N GLY A 80 -14.77 -20.04 25.23
CA GLY A 80 -14.02 -20.63 26.36
C GLY A 80 -13.21 -21.88 26.01
N ASP A 81 -13.05 -22.20 24.71
CA ASP A 81 -12.36 -23.43 24.27
C ASP A 81 -10.86 -23.16 24.02
N ASP A 82 -10.07 -23.25 25.10
CA ASP A 82 -8.63 -23.01 25.07
C ASP A 82 -7.85 -24.09 24.30
N GLU A 83 -8.39 -25.29 24.12
CA GLU A 83 -7.75 -26.33 23.30
C GLU A 83 -7.96 -26.05 21.81
N LYS A 84 -9.17 -25.69 21.38
CA LYS A 84 -9.41 -25.28 19.98
C LYS A 84 -8.69 -23.98 19.62
N SER A 85 -8.54 -23.06 20.57
CA SER A 85 -7.76 -21.83 20.36
C SER A 85 -6.27 -22.13 20.12
N ARG A 86 -5.71 -23.13 20.83
CA ARG A 86 -4.36 -23.64 20.59
C ARG A 86 -4.23 -24.35 19.24
N LEU A 87 -5.18 -25.24 18.94
CA LEU A 87 -5.24 -25.95 17.66
C LEU A 87 -5.25 -24.96 16.49
N LEU A 88 -6.05 -23.90 16.59
CA LEU A 88 -6.15 -22.86 15.58
C LEU A 88 -4.78 -22.26 15.25
N LEU A 89 -4.01 -21.84 16.27
CA LEU A 89 -2.70 -21.23 16.06
C LEU A 89 -1.70 -22.23 15.47
N PHE A 90 -1.70 -23.47 15.96
CA PHE A 90 -0.81 -24.52 15.45
C PHE A 90 -1.12 -24.89 14.00
N VAL A 91 -2.38 -25.16 13.66
CA VAL A 91 -2.81 -25.48 12.29
C VAL A 91 -2.55 -24.30 11.35
N SER A 92 -2.78 -23.07 11.80
CA SER A 92 -2.46 -21.87 11.02
C SER A 92 -0.96 -21.79 10.73
N PHE A 93 -0.12 -21.97 11.74
CA PHE A 93 1.34 -21.94 11.57
C PHE A 93 1.81 -23.01 10.58
N ILE A 94 1.40 -24.27 10.75
CA ILE A 94 1.80 -25.37 9.86
C ILE A 94 1.34 -25.14 8.42
N TYR A 95 0.09 -24.70 8.23
CA TYR A 95 -0.44 -24.40 6.89
C TYR A 95 0.36 -23.26 6.22
N LEU A 96 0.56 -22.16 6.95
CA LEU A 96 1.31 -21.03 6.43
C LEU A 96 2.77 -21.39 6.18
N GLN A 97 3.36 -22.26 7.00
CA GLN A 97 4.72 -22.76 6.81
C GLN A 97 4.83 -23.60 5.55
N LEU A 98 3.89 -24.51 5.30
CA LEU A 98 3.81 -25.27 4.05
C LEU A 98 3.66 -24.35 2.84
N PHE A 99 2.74 -23.39 2.92
CA PHE A 99 2.53 -22.41 1.84
C PHE A 99 3.78 -21.57 1.58
N GLY A 100 4.42 -21.04 2.62
CA GLY A 100 5.65 -20.26 2.52
C GLY A 100 6.83 -21.07 2.01
N PHE A 101 6.94 -22.34 2.43
CA PHE A 101 7.96 -23.25 1.92
C PHE A 101 7.77 -23.53 0.42
N ILE A 102 6.53 -23.74 -0.05
CA ILE A 102 6.24 -23.88 -1.48
C ILE A 102 6.62 -22.60 -2.24
N CYS A 103 6.24 -21.42 -1.76
CA CYS A 103 6.62 -20.14 -2.37
C CYS A 103 8.15 -19.95 -2.42
N PHE A 104 8.85 -20.32 -1.34
CA PHE A 104 10.31 -20.31 -1.28
C PHE A 104 10.92 -21.23 -2.32
N LEU A 105 10.47 -22.49 -2.43
CA LEU A 105 10.99 -23.44 -3.42
C LEU A 105 10.79 -22.93 -4.85
N ILE A 106 9.57 -22.48 -5.16
CA ILE A 106 9.24 -21.93 -6.50
C ILE A 106 10.15 -20.75 -6.83
N LEU A 107 10.33 -19.81 -5.90
CA LEU A 107 11.08 -18.58 -6.19
C LEU A 107 12.59 -18.80 -6.15
N TYR A 108 13.11 -19.64 -5.24
CA TYR A 108 14.54 -19.90 -5.10
C TYR A 108 15.09 -20.74 -6.26
N PHE A 109 14.42 -21.85 -6.59
CA PHE A 109 14.83 -22.72 -7.70
C PHE A 109 14.39 -22.15 -9.06
N GLY A 110 13.27 -21.43 -9.11
CA GLY A 110 12.81 -20.74 -10.31
C GLY A 110 13.48 -19.39 -10.57
N ALA A 111 14.41 -18.95 -9.71
CA ALA A 111 15.03 -17.62 -9.78
C ALA A 111 15.67 -17.32 -11.16
N GLU A 112 16.37 -18.29 -11.74
CA GLU A 112 17.01 -18.14 -13.05
C GLU A 112 15.97 -18.04 -14.18
N ALA A 113 14.96 -18.92 -14.16
CA ALA A 113 13.88 -18.89 -15.16
C ALA A 113 13.11 -17.56 -15.12
N ILE A 114 12.81 -17.06 -13.93
CA ILE A 114 12.14 -15.77 -13.73
C ILE A 114 13.04 -14.62 -14.23
N ALA A 115 14.33 -14.64 -13.90
CA ALA A 115 15.29 -13.63 -14.36
C ALA A 115 15.41 -13.59 -15.90
N VAL A 116 15.42 -14.76 -16.55
CA VAL A 116 15.41 -14.89 -18.01
C VAL A 116 14.08 -14.38 -18.60
N TRP A 117 12.94 -14.68 -17.98
CA TRP A 117 11.65 -14.13 -18.42
C TRP A 117 11.63 -12.60 -18.35
N MET A 118 12.27 -12.04 -17.32
CA MET A 118 12.47 -10.61 -17.14
C MET A 118 13.56 -10.02 -18.06
N ASN A 119 14.14 -10.83 -18.95
CA ASN A 119 15.21 -10.50 -19.90
C ASN A 119 16.52 -9.99 -19.23
N ASP A 120 16.70 -10.25 -17.94
CA ASP A 120 17.87 -9.84 -17.17
C ASP A 120 18.33 -10.98 -16.22
N PRO A 121 19.17 -11.91 -16.71
CA PRO A 121 19.59 -13.11 -15.97
C PRO A 121 20.33 -12.84 -14.65
N HIS A 122 20.93 -11.66 -14.50
CA HIS A 122 21.69 -11.28 -13.31
C HIS A 122 20.80 -11.00 -12.09
N LEU A 123 19.48 -10.88 -12.27
CA LEU A 123 18.51 -10.71 -11.19
C LEU A 123 18.33 -11.97 -10.33
N SER A 124 18.80 -13.13 -10.79
CA SER A 124 18.66 -14.42 -10.09
C SER A 124 19.17 -14.37 -8.65
N ILE A 125 20.28 -13.65 -8.38
CA ILE A 125 20.80 -13.49 -7.01
C ILE A 125 19.82 -12.75 -6.09
N LEU A 126 19.17 -11.68 -6.57
CA LEU A 126 18.18 -10.94 -5.80
C LEU A 126 16.94 -11.80 -5.51
N LEU A 127 16.49 -12.56 -6.51
CA LEU A 127 15.33 -13.46 -6.40
C LEU A 127 15.57 -14.58 -5.37
N ARG A 128 16.80 -15.12 -5.31
CA ARG A 128 17.19 -16.09 -4.29
C ARG A 128 17.25 -15.50 -2.89
N VAL A 129 17.76 -14.27 -2.74
CA VAL A 129 17.81 -13.59 -1.43
C VAL A 129 16.39 -13.29 -0.92
N VAL A 130 15.53 -12.72 -1.77
CA VAL A 130 14.18 -12.33 -1.35
C VAL A 130 13.28 -13.54 -1.03
N SER A 131 13.54 -14.71 -1.63
CA SER A 131 12.71 -15.89 -1.39
C SER A 131 12.73 -16.34 0.07
N ILE A 132 13.84 -16.10 0.79
CA ILE A 132 14.02 -16.48 2.21
C ILE A 132 12.94 -15.85 3.10
N VAL A 133 12.41 -14.67 2.73
CA VAL A 133 11.33 -13.99 3.47
C VAL A 133 10.07 -14.87 3.55
N PHE A 134 9.81 -15.72 2.55
CA PHE A 134 8.66 -16.63 2.55
C PHE A 134 8.78 -17.73 3.62
N LEU A 135 9.98 -18.02 4.12
CA LEU A 135 10.17 -18.94 5.25
C LEU A 135 9.88 -18.27 6.60
N MET A 136 10.01 -16.95 6.68
CA MET A 136 9.86 -16.18 7.93
C MET A 136 8.45 -15.65 8.16
N PHE A 137 7.73 -15.31 7.08
CA PHE A 137 6.38 -14.73 7.17
C PHE A 137 5.35 -15.58 7.97
N PRO A 138 5.37 -16.93 7.97
CA PRO A 138 4.35 -17.74 8.67
C PRO A 138 4.33 -17.50 10.18
N MET A 139 5.51 -17.39 10.80
CA MET A 139 5.66 -17.09 12.21
C MET A 139 5.08 -15.72 12.54
N MET A 140 5.44 -14.70 11.76
CA MET A 140 4.95 -13.34 11.93
C MET A 140 3.44 -13.28 11.84
N SER A 141 2.90 -13.91 10.80
CA SER A 141 1.49 -13.85 10.49
C SER A 141 0.64 -14.46 11.61
N THR A 142 1.07 -15.62 12.10
CA THR A 142 0.39 -16.35 13.17
C THR A 142 0.43 -15.58 14.49
N LEU A 143 1.60 -15.06 14.87
CA LEU A 143 1.76 -14.33 16.15
C LEU A 143 1.08 -12.96 16.14
N ARG A 144 1.15 -12.23 15.01
CA ARG A 144 0.38 -11.00 14.85
C ARG A 144 -1.12 -11.29 14.94
N GLY A 145 -1.59 -12.37 14.30
CA GLY A 145 -2.99 -12.80 14.39
C GLY A 145 -3.42 -13.16 15.82
N TYR A 146 -2.57 -13.85 16.58
CA TYR A 146 -2.81 -14.12 18.01
C TYR A 146 -2.95 -12.84 18.82
N TYR A 147 -1.99 -11.92 18.71
CA TYR A 147 -1.99 -10.66 19.47
C TYR A 147 -3.16 -9.75 19.10
N GLN A 148 -3.49 -9.67 17.81
CA GLN A 148 -4.69 -8.98 17.33
C GLN A 148 -5.96 -9.63 17.89
N GLY A 149 -6.03 -10.97 17.94
CA GLY A 149 -7.19 -11.74 18.40
C GLY A 149 -7.49 -11.58 19.89
N ILE A 150 -6.48 -11.41 20.74
CA ILE A 150 -6.65 -11.07 22.17
C ILE A 150 -6.91 -9.57 22.41
N GLY A 151 -6.96 -8.76 21.36
CA GLY A 151 -7.17 -7.31 21.43
C GLY A 151 -5.93 -6.49 21.82
N ASN A 152 -4.75 -7.11 21.86
CA ASN A 152 -3.48 -6.42 22.17
C ASN A 152 -2.71 -6.10 20.89
N MET A 153 -2.89 -4.88 20.37
CA MET A 153 -2.26 -4.47 19.12
C MET A 153 -0.79 -4.06 19.25
N VAL A 154 -0.27 -3.86 20.48
CA VAL A 154 1.08 -3.32 20.72
C VAL A 154 2.19 -4.22 20.15
N PRO A 155 2.22 -5.55 20.40
CA PRO A 155 3.26 -6.42 19.86
C PRO A 155 3.27 -6.42 18.34
N THR A 156 2.08 -6.41 17.73
CA THR A 156 1.96 -6.34 16.27
C THR A 156 2.49 -5.02 15.73
N ALA A 157 2.08 -3.89 16.31
CA ALA A 157 2.51 -2.56 15.92
C ALA A 157 4.04 -2.40 16.01
N LEU A 158 4.63 -2.78 17.15
CA LEU A 158 6.09 -2.71 17.35
C LEU A 158 6.84 -3.65 16.40
N SER A 159 6.31 -4.86 16.16
CA SER A 159 6.91 -5.79 15.21
C SER A 159 6.93 -5.19 13.79
N GLN A 160 5.84 -4.58 13.33
CA GLN A 160 5.78 -3.97 11.99
C GLN A 160 6.73 -2.77 11.84
N VAL A 161 6.76 -1.88 12.83
CA VAL A 161 7.65 -0.71 12.81
C VAL A 161 9.11 -1.14 12.93
N GLY A 162 9.42 -2.12 13.78
CA GLY A 162 10.77 -2.68 13.92
C GLY A 162 11.25 -3.34 12.63
N GLU A 163 10.43 -4.20 12.01
CA GLU A 163 10.70 -4.81 10.71
C GLU A 163 11.06 -3.76 9.66
N GLN A 164 10.23 -2.72 9.54
CA GLN A 164 10.41 -1.69 8.54
C GLN A 164 11.64 -0.83 8.82
N THR A 165 11.88 -0.45 10.08
CA THR A 165 13.00 0.40 10.46
C THR A 165 14.32 -0.32 10.21
N THR A 166 14.48 -1.54 10.70
CA THR A 166 15.68 -2.34 10.45
C THR A 166 15.88 -2.59 8.97
N ARG A 167 14.81 -2.92 8.22
CA ARG A 167 14.90 -3.12 6.77
C ARG A 167 15.44 -1.89 6.06
N VAL A 168 14.91 -0.69 6.35
CA VAL A 168 15.37 0.56 5.72
C VAL A 168 16.83 0.83 6.07
N LEU A 169 17.21 0.67 7.33
CA LEU A 169 18.60 0.87 7.77
C LEU A 169 19.54 -0.08 7.05
N THR A 170 19.22 -1.38 6.98
CA THR A 170 20.03 -2.38 6.28
C THR A 170 20.11 -2.08 4.78
N ILE A 171 19.01 -1.68 4.13
CA ILE A 171 19.00 -1.32 2.71
C ILE A 171 20.00 -0.19 2.43
N LEU A 172 19.88 0.92 3.17
CA LEU A 172 20.72 2.10 2.93
C LEU A 172 22.18 1.84 3.31
N PHE A 173 22.42 1.17 4.44
CA PHE A 173 23.77 0.84 4.90
C PHE A 173 24.51 -0.10 3.95
N LEU A 174 23.89 -1.20 3.52
CA LEU A 174 24.53 -2.14 2.59
C LEU A 174 24.67 -1.53 1.20
N ALA A 175 23.72 -0.71 0.77
CA ALA A 175 23.83 0.00 -0.50
C ALA A 175 25.03 0.95 -0.51
N SER A 176 25.17 1.80 0.50
CA SER A 176 26.29 2.75 0.60
C SER A 176 27.63 2.01 0.70
N LEU A 177 27.71 1.01 1.58
CA LEU A 177 28.95 0.24 1.78
C LEU A 177 29.38 -0.51 0.51
N PHE A 178 28.43 -1.10 -0.23
CA PHE A 178 28.79 -1.88 -1.40
C PHE A 178 29.13 -1.01 -2.62
N ILE A 179 28.49 0.15 -2.75
CA ILE A 179 28.84 1.15 -3.76
C ILE A 179 30.25 1.70 -3.48
N GLU A 180 30.54 2.07 -2.23
CA GLU A 180 31.87 2.57 -1.83
C GLU A 180 32.99 1.55 -2.10
N LYS A 181 32.70 0.26 -1.89
CA LYS A 181 33.64 -0.84 -2.19
C LYS A 181 33.74 -1.21 -3.68
N GLY A 182 32.98 -0.55 -4.56
CA GLY A 182 33.02 -0.81 -6.01
C GLY A 182 32.40 -2.15 -6.43
N TYR A 183 31.48 -2.72 -5.65
CA TYR A 183 30.77 -3.93 -6.06
C TYR A 183 29.76 -3.65 -7.18
N SER A 184 29.38 -4.70 -7.92
CA SER A 184 28.38 -4.59 -8.98
C SER A 184 26.99 -4.20 -8.44
N LEU A 185 26.21 -3.47 -9.24
CA LEU A 185 24.87 -3.02 -8.86
C LEU A 185 23.91 -4.19 -8.53
N TYR A 186 24.12 -5.37 -9.11
CA TYR A 186 23.35 -6.57 -8.76
C TYR A 186 23.69 -7.10 -7.36
N LEU A 187 24.96 -7.04 -6.94
CA LEU A 187 25.34 -7.38 -5.57
C LEU A 187 24.82 -6.34 -4.57
N VAL A 188 24.89 -5.05 -4.93
CA VAL A 188 24.28 -3.94 -4.17
C VAL A 188 22.78 -4.18 -3.99
N GLY A 189 22.07 -4.52 -5.07
CA GLY A 189 20.66 -4.87 -5.03
C GLY A 189 20.35 -6.13 -4.20
N GLY A 190 21.23 -7.13 -4.24
CA GLY A 190 21.15 -8.32 -3.38
C GLY A 190 21.31 -7.99 -1.89
N GLY A 191 22.28 -7.13 -1.56
CA GLY A 191 22.45 -6.58 -0.21
C GLY A 191 21.23 -5.76 0.25
N ALA A 192 20.65 -4.95 -0.64
CA ALA A 192 19.40 -4.25 -0.33
C ALA A 192 18.25 -5.24 -0.07
N MET A 193 18.12 -6.31 -0.86
CA MET A 193 17.11 -7.36 -0.61
C MET A 193 17.37 -8.13 0.68
N PHE A 194 18.62 -8.27 1.13
CA PHE A 194 18.94 -8.84 2.44
C PHE A 194 18.34 -8.03 3.61
N GLY A 195 18.08 -6.74 3.40
CA GLY A 195 17.30 -5.91 4.32
C GLY A 195 15.92 -6.49 4.66
N SER A 196 15.29 -7.21 3.74
CA SER A 196 14.00 -7.87 4.00
C SER A 196 14.09 -9.04 4.99
N ILE A 197 15.21 -9.75 4.99
CA ILE A 197 15.50 -10.86 5.91
C ILE A 197 15.79 -10.28 7.29
N THR A 198 16.69 -9.31 7.39
CA THR A 198 17.04 -8.67 8.69
C THR A 198 15.83 -8.03 9.37
N GLY A 199 14.97 -7.35 8.60
CA GLY A 199 13.70 -6.84 9.11
C GLY A 199 12.79 -7.96 9.64
N SER A 200 12.65 -9.04 8.88
CA SER A 200 11.85 -10.21 9.28
C SER A 200 12.43 -10.92 10.51
N MET A 201 13.75 -10.93 10.69
CA MET A 201 14.36 -11.45 11.91
C MET A 201 14.00 -10.57 13.12
N ILE A 202 14.14 -9.25 13.00
CA ILE A 202 13.84 -8.32 14.11
C ILE A 202 12.37 -8.40 14.52
N SER A 203 11.43 -8.45 13.58
CA SER A 203 10.02 -8.59 13.97
C SER A 203 9.71 -9.96 14.59
N GLY A 204 10.39 -11.04 14.17
CA GLY A 204 10.28 -12.34 14.81
C GLY A 204 10.79 -12.30 16.25
N ILE A 205 11.94 -11.67 16.47
CA ILE A 205 12.53 -11.44 17.80
C ILE A 205 11.58 -10.63 18.69
N ILE A 206 11.01 -9.53 18.18
CA ILE A 206 10.05 -8.70 18.94
C ILE A 206 8.85 -9.53 19.37
N LEU A 207 8.23 -10.27 18.45
CA LEU A 207 7.04 -11.09 18.75
C LEU A 207 7.36 -12.22 19.73
N PHE A 208 8.51 -12.86 19.59
CA PHE A 208 8.98 -13.91 20.49
C PHE A 208 9.30 -13.37 21.89
N MET A 209 9.92 -12.20 21.98
CA MET A 209 10.20 -11.52 23.25
C MET A 209 8.90 -11.24 24.01
N PHE A 210 7.84 -10.80 23.33
CA PHE A 210 6.53 -10.61 23.95
C PHE A 210 5.93 -11.93 24.47
N LEU A 211 6.02 -13.03 23.71
CA LEU A 211 5.58 -14.35 24.17
C LEU A 211 6.32 -14.80 25.43
N TRP A 212 7.63 -14.58 25.45
CA TRP A 212 8.50 -14.98 26.56
C TRP A 212 8.19 -14.19 27.83
N ILE A 213 8.21 -12.85 27.75
CA ILE A 213 8.00 -11.95 28.89
C ILE A 213 6.61 -12.19 29.52
N ARG A 214 5.60 -12.44 28.68
CA ARG A 214 4.23 -12.66 29.15
C ARG A 214 3.93 -14.11 29.55
N LYS A 215 4.91 -15.01 29.42
CA LYS A 215 4.76 -16.45 29.71
C LYS A 215 3.60 -17.10 28.94
N GLU A 216 3.28 -16.58 27.75
CA GLU A 216 2.17 -17.00 26.90
C GLU A 216 2.48 -18.26 26.08
N TRP A 217 3.72 -18.78 26.18
CA TRP A 217 4.15 -20.00 25.51
C TRP A 217 3.22 -21.20 25.71
N LYS A 218 2.71 -21.38 26.93
CA LYS A 218 1.78 -22.48 27.28
C LYS A 218 0.41 -22.34 26.60
N VAL A 219 0.09 -21.15 26.09
CA VAL A 219 -1.15 -20.82 25.38
C VAL A 219 -1.01 -21.01 23.87
N VAL A 220 0.21 -21.03 23.33
CA VAL A 220 0.48 -21.16 21.89
C VAL A 220 1.04 -22.54 21.52
N ALA A 221 1.77 -23.19 22.43
CA ALA A 221 2.38 -24.48 22.17
C ALA A 221 1.32 -25.60 21.96
N PRO A 222 1.53 -26.49 20.96
CA PRO A 222 0.65 -27.63 20.74
C PRO A 222 0.74 -28.64 21.90
N ARG A 223 -0.36 -29.36 22.16
CA ARG A 223 -0.37 -30.56 23.02
C ARG A 223 -0.38 -31.82 22.16
N GLN A 224 0.26 -32.89 22.64
CA GLN A 224 0.28 -34.18 21.97
C GLN A 224 -1.16 -34.71 21.75
N GLY A 225 -1.42 -35.32 20.58
CA GLY A 225 -2.72 -35.91 20.22
C GLY A 225 -3.85 -34.93 19.84
N MET A 226 -3.61 -33.61 19.89
CA MET A 226 -4.64 -32.60 19.61
C MET A 226 -5.14 -32.64 18.15
N PHE A 227 -4.27 -32.96 17.19
CA PHE A 227 -4.62 -33.00 15.77
C PHE A 227 -5.54 -34.18 15.43
N GLN A 228 -5.26 -35.39 15.94
CA GLN A 228 -6.15 -36.55 15.76
C GLN A 228 -7.54 -36.31 16.35
N ARG A 229 -7.62 -35.66 17.52
CA ARG A 229 -8.88 -35.43 18.23
C ARG A 229 -9.79 -34.39 17.56
N TYR A 230 -9.22 -33.44 16.82
CA TYR A 230 -9.94 -32.30 16.25
C TYR A 230 -9.72 -32.13 14.73
N ALA A 231 -9.55 -33.23 13.99
CA ALA A 231 -9.28 -33.20 12.54
C ALA A 231 -10.33 -32.40 11.73
N ASN A 232 -11.61 -32.49 12.11
CA ASN A 232 -12.69 -31.73 11.46
C ASN A 232 -12.58 -30.21 11.69
N ASP A 233 -12.16 -29.78 12.87
CA ASP A 233 -11.95 -28.36 13.17
C ASP A 233 -10.70 -27.84 12.45
N ALA A 234 -9.63 -28.64 12.38
CA ALA A 234 -8.44 -28.32 11.58
C ALA A 234 -8.79 -28.10 10.09
N LYS A 235 -9.66 -28.95 9.52
CA LYS A 235 -10.14 -28.78 8.14
C LYS A 235 -10.93 -27.49 7.94
N LYS A 236 -11.77 -27.09 8.90
CA LYS A 236 -12.50 -25.81 8.87
C LYS A 236 -11.55 -24.62 8.93
N ILE A 237 -10.54 -24.68 9.80
CA ILE A 237 -9.50 -23.65 9.92
C ILE A 237 -8.75 -23.51 8.60
N PHE A 238 -8.28 -24.61 8.03
CA PHE A 238 -7.62 -24.63 6.72
C PHE A 238 -8.48 -23.98 5.64
N LYS A 239 -9.76 -24.40 5.51
CA LYS A 239 -10.68 -23.83 4.52
C LYS A 239 -10.89 -22.33 4.72
N ALA A 240 -10.95 -21.87 5.97
CA ALA A 240 -11.07 -20.45 6.29
C ALA A 240 -9.80 -19.66 5.92
N LEU A 241 -8.61 -20.20 6.19
CA LEU A 241 -7.34 -19.55 5.82
C LEU A 241 -7.15 -19.49 4.31
N VAL A 242 -7.43 -20.58 3.58
CA VAL A 242 -7.35 -20.62 2.12
C VAL A 242 -8.34 -19.63 1.52
N TYR A 243 -9.62 -19.72 1.89
CA TYR A 243 -10.64 -18.89 1.25
C TYR A 243 -10.62 -17.44 1.73
N GLN A 244 -10.72 -17.19 3.04
CA GLN A 244 -10.79 -15.82 3.57
C GLN A 244 -9.41 -15.16 3.56
N GLY A 245 -8.37 -15.89 3.95
CA GLY A 245 -7.00 -15.35 4.06
C GLY A 245 -6.44 -14.93 2.70
N LEU A 246 -6.45 -15.83 1.71
CA LEU A 246 -5.95 -15.50 0.37
C LEU A 246 -6.78 -14.41 -0.30
N THR A 247 -8.10 -14.41 -0.13
CA THR A 247 -8.98 -13.37 -0.69
C THR A 247 -8.62 -11.97 -0.16
N ILE A 248 -8.38 -11.84 1.15
CA ILE A 248 -7.98 -10.57 1.74
C ILE A 248 -6.55 -10.20 1.29
N CYS A 249 -5.63 -11.17 1.23
CA CYS A 249 -4.27 -10.95 0.69
C CYS A 249 -4.31 -10.40 -0.74
N ILE A 250 -5.01 -11.09 -1.65
CA ILE A 250 -5.13 -10.72 -3.06
C ILE A 250 -5.71 -9.31 -3.19
N SER A 251 -6.76 -8.97 -2.43
CA SER A 251 -7.34 -7.63 -2.42
C SER A 251 -6.32 -6.54 -2.02
N GLY A 252 -5.37 -6.87 -1.14
CA GLY A 252 -4.29 -5.99 -0.70
C GLY A 252 -3.12 -5.87 -1.69
N MET A 253 -3.07 -6.71 -2.73
CA MET A 253 -1.96 -6.77 -3.71
C MET A 253 -2.17 -5.86 -4.93
N LEU A 254 -3.14 -4.94 -4.93
CA LEU A 254 -3.46 -4.06 -6.07
C LEU A 254 -2.22 -3.44 -6.73
N MET A 255 -1.40 -2.73 -5.95
CA MET A 255 -0.18 -2.11 -6.46
C MET A 255 0.93 -3.12 -6.76
N ILE A 256 0.96 -4.25 -6.05
CA ILE A 256 1.98 -5.28 -6.24
C ILE A 256 1.79 -5.98 -7.58
N PHE A 257 0.54 -6.24 -8.00
CA PHE A 257 0.23 -6.83 -9.29
C PHE A 257 0.53 -5.91 -10.48
N ILE A 258 0.34 -4.59 -10.33
CA ILE A 258 0.79 -3.62 -11.34
C ILE A 258 2.32 -3.67 -11.46
N GLN A 259 3.03 -3.58 -10.33
CA GLN A 259 4.49 -3.64 -10.30
C GLN A 259 5.03 -4.98 -10.83
N LEU A 260 4.34 -6.09 -10.56
CA LEU A 260 4.71 -7.41 -11.05
C LEU A 260 4.60 -7.50 -12.58
N ALA A 261 3.53 -6.96 -13.16
CA ALA A 261 3.39 -6.90 -14.61
C ALA A 261 4.51 -6.06 -15.25
N ASP A 262 4.79 -4.88 -14.70
CA ASP A 262 5.90 -4.04 -15.19
C ASP A 262 7.26 -4.72 -14.99
N ALA A 263 7.47 -5.43 -13.88
CA ALA A 263 8.69 -6.17 -13.65
C ALA A 263 8.88 -7.29 -14.68
N LEU A 264 7.83 -8.03 -15.02
CA LEU A 264 7.96 -9.17 -15.93
C LEU A 264 8.13 -8.78 -17.40
N ASN A 265 7.54 -7.66 -17.86
CA ASN A 265 7.54 -7.36 -19.29
C ASN A 265 8.02 -5.97 -19.71
N LEU A 266 8.08 -4.95 -18.83
CA LEU A 266 8.38 -3.58 -19.29
C LEU A 266 9.77 -3.47 -19.88
N TYR A 267 10.80 -3.94 -19.16
CA TYR A 267 12.18 -3.93 -19.67
C TYR A 267 12.33 -4.81 -20.92
N SER A 268 11.76 -6.02 -20.91
CA SER A 268 11.80 -6.94 -22.04
C SER A 268 11.17 -6.31 -23.31
N LEU A 269 10.06 -5.59 -23.17
CA LEU A 269 9.38 -4.91 -24.27
C LEU A 269 10.17 -3.70 -24.78
N LEU A 270 10.81 -2.92 -23.89
CA LEU A 270 11.68 -1.82 -24.29
C LEU A 270 12.86 -2.33 -25.13
N VAL A 271 13.54 -3.38 -24.66
CA VAL A 271 14.64 -4.01 -25.42
C VAL A 271 14.12 -4.61 -26.73
N GLY A 272 12.97 -5.29 -26.70
CA GLY A 272 12.32 -5.86 -27.88
C GLY A 272 11.89 -4.82 -28.92
N SER A 273 11.70 -3.56 -28.51
CA SER A 273 11.43 -2.43 -29.41
C SER A 273 12.70 -1.81 -30.02
N GLY A 274 13.88 -2.39 -29.77
CA GLY A 274 15.16 -1.93 -30.32
C GLY A 274 15.92 -0.94 -29.43
N ILE A 275 15.48 -0.71 -28.20
CA ILE A 275 16.19 0.15 -27.24
C ILE A 275 17.39 -0.62 -26.68
N ASP A 276 18.55 0.03 -26.62
CA ASP A 276 19.75 -0.51 -25.98
C ASP A 276 19.48 -0.97 -24.54
N ARG A 277 20.14 -2.05 -24.10
CA ARG A 277 19.88 -2.68 -22.80
C ARG A 277 20.16 -1.75 -21.63
N ASP A 278 21.26 -0.99 -21.65
CA ASP A 278 21.61 -0.12 -20.52
C ASP A 278 20.72 1.12 -20.49
N VAL A 279 20.36 1.64 -21.67
CA VAL A 279 19.35 2.70 -21.79
C VAL A 279 17.98 2.22 -21.29
N ALA A 280 17.56 1.00 -21.63
CA ALA A 280 16.29 0.42 -21.18
C ALA A 280 16.23 0.23 -19.65
N LYS A 281 17.35 -0.20 -19.02
CA LYS A 281 17.46 -0.26 -17.55
C LYS A 281 17.29 1.12 -16.94
N SER A 282 17.96 2.14 -17.49
CA SER A 282 17.85 3.52 -17.02
C SER A 282 16.42 4.07 -17.17
N LEU A 283 15.81 3.90 -18.35
CA LEU A 283 14.42 4.31 -18.61
C LEU A 283 13.43 3.67 -17.63
N LYS A 284 13.60 2.38 -17.35
CA LYS A 284 12.76 1.70 -16.37
C LYS A 284 13.05 2.18 -14.94
N GLY A 285 14.30 2.43 -14.59
CA GLY A 285 14.69 3.03 -13.31
C GLY A 285 14.00 4.39 -13.09
N ILE A 286 14.01 5.24 -14.13
CA ILE A 286 13.30 6.53 -14.13
C ILE A 286 11.79 6.32 -13.98
N PHE A 287 11.20 5.38 -14.70
CA PHE A 287 9.77 5.03 -14.55
C PHE A 287 9.45 4.60 -13.11
N ASP A 288 10.32 3.80 -12.49
CA ASP A 288 10.13 3.28 -11.14
C ASP A 288 10.24 4.37 -10.06
N ARG A 289 10.84 5.55 -10.35
CA ARG A 289 10.80 6.75 -9.47
C ARG A 289 9.37 7.19 -9.15
N GLY A 290 8.40 6.82 -9.99
CA GLY A 290 6.98 7.08 -9.75
C GLY A 290 6.43 6.33 -8.54
N GLN A 291 6.99 5.17 -8.18
CA GLN A 291 6.47 4.35 -7.09
C GLN A 291 6.44 5.05 -5.72
N PRO A 292 7.54 5.64 -5.20
CA PRO A 292 7.49 6.40 -3.95
C PRO A 292 6.51 7.59 -4.01
N LEU A 293 6.40 8.28 -5.15
CA LEU A 293 5.45 9.38 -5.34
C LEU A 293 4.00 8.89 -5.21
N ILE A 294 3.67 7.81 -5.92
CA ILE A 294 2.35 7.18 -5.88
C ILE A 294 2.02 6.71 -4.46
N GLN A 295 2.98 6.10 -3.76
CA GLN A 295 2.77 5.61 -2.40
C GLN A 295 2.48 6.76 -1.43
N LEU A 296 3.29 7.82 -1.43
CA LEU A 296 3.07 8.99 -0.56
C LEU A 296 1.72 9.65 -0.82
N GLY A 297 1.36 9.88 -2.09
CA GLY A 297 0.06 10.45 -2.45
C GLY A 297 -1.10 9.55 -2.04
N THR A 298 -0.98 8.23 -2.27
CA THR A 298 -2.03 7.27 -1.90
C THR A 298 -2.18 7.17 -0.39
N ILE A 299 -1.09 7.19 0.38
CA ILE A 299 -1.11 7.18 1.85
C ILE A 299 -1.89 8.40 2.36
N ALA A 300 -1.54 9.60 1.90
CA ALA A 300 -2.23 10.83 2.31
C ALA A 300 -3.74 10.77 2.02
N ALA A 301 -4.14 10.31 0.81
CA ALA A 301 -5.54 10.20 0.43
C ALA A 301 -6.29 9.11 1.20
N THR A 302 -5.68 7.93 1.38
CA THR A 302 -6.32 6.79 2.06
C THR A 302 -6.36 6.92 3.58
N SER A 303 -5.40 7.59 4.21
CA SER A 303 -5.43 7.83 5.65
C SER A 303 -6.66 8.63 6.08
N MET A 304 -7.08 9.59 5.24
CA MET A 304 -8.29 10.39 5.51
C MET A 304 -9.58 9.58 5.30
N SER A 305 -9.64 8.70 4.29
CA SER A 305 -10.84 7.90 4.01
C SER A 305 -10.98 6.67 4.92
N LEU A 306 -9.86 6.00 5.24
CA LEU A 306 -9.86 4.76 6.01
C LEU A 306 -10.09 4.96 7.51
N THR A 307 -9.82 6.15 8.07
CA THR A 307 -10.21 6.48 9.47
C THR A 307 -11.71 6.37 9.69
N LEU A 308 -12.52 6.50 8.63
CA LEU A 308 -13.97 6.37 8.69
C LEU A 308 -14.47 4.92 8.58
N VAL A 309 -13.63 3.97 8.14
CA VAL A 309 -14.03 2.57 7.92
C VAL A 309 -14.33 1.79 9.22
N PRO A 310 -13.55 1.91 10.31
CA PRO A 310 -13.91 1.29 11.59
C PRO A 310 -15.28 1.75 12.12
N LEU A 311 -15.69 2.99 11.81
CA LEU A 311 -17.00 3.52 12.17
C LEU A 311 -18.13 2.86 11.36
N ILE A 312 -17.89 2.48 10.10
CA ILE A 312 -18.85 1.77 9.23
C ILE A 312 -19.18 0.38 9.83
N THR A 313 -18.15 -0.36 10.29
CA THR A 313 -18.35 -1.68 10.91
C THR A 313 -19.18 -1.60 12.20
N ARG A 314 -19.01 -0.53 13.00
CA ARG A 314 -19.78 -0.32 14.24
C ARG A 314 -21.25 0.01 13.97
N GLU A 315 -21.51 0.94 13.05
CA GLU A 315 -22.87 1.37 12.75
C GLU A 315 -23.68 0.29 12.01
N ARG A 316 -23.02 -0.63 11.29
CA ARG A 316 -23.64 -1.85 10.79
C ARG A 316 -24.25 -2.69 11.91
N LEU A 317 -23.54 -2.83 13.04
CA LEU A 317 -24.04 -3.56 14.20
C LEU A 317 -25.18 -2.83 14.91
N ALA A 318 -25.29 -1.51 14.72
CA ALA A 318 -26.36 -0.67 15.27
C ALA A 318 -27.61 -0.57 14.38
N ALA A 319 -27.63 -1.22 13.21
CA ALA A 319 -28.75 -1.28 12.27
C ALA A 319 -29.34 0.07 11.79
N LYS A 320 -28.51 1.13 11.71
CA LYS A 320 -28.92 2.46 11.20
C LYS A 320 -28.46 2.67 9.74
N PRO A 321 -29.27 2.30 8.72
CA PRO A 321 -28.85 2.29 7.32
C PRO A 321 -28.50 3.67 6.76
N GLU A 322 -29.23 4.72 7.15
CA GLU A 322 -29.00 6.09 6.64
C GLU A 322 -27.65 6.65 7.09
N PHE A 323 -27.31 6.45 8.36
CA PHE A 323 -26.03 6.92 8.92
C PHE A 323 -24.83 6.17 8.32
N LEU A 324 -25.02 4.88 8.01
CA LEU A 324 -24.03 4.08 7.30
C LEU A 324 -23.80 4.60 5.87
N GLN A 325 -24.87 4.89 5.13
CA GLN A 325 -24.80 5.45 3.77
C GLN A 325 -24.10 6.82 3.77
N HIS A 326 -24.41 7.68 4.74
CA HIS A 326 -23.76 8.98 4.88
C HIS A 326 -22.24 8.85 5.08
N LYS A 327 -21.79 7.99 6.01
CA LYS A 327 -20.35 7.77 6.26
C LYS A 327 -19.63 7.21 5.03
N ILE A 328 -20.27 6.29 4.31
CA ILE A 328 -19.76 5.76 3.05
C ILE A 328 -19.59 6.86 2.02
N GLN A 329 -20.59 7.74 1.88
CA GLN A 329 -20.53 8.87 0.94
C GLN A 329 -19.38 9.82 1.30
N VAL A 330 -19.21 10.16 2.59
CA VAL A 330 -18.10 11.00 3.06
C VAL A 330 -16.76 10.35 2.75
N ALA A 331 -16.57 9.06 3.05
CA ALA A 331 -15.32 8.35 2.76
C ALA A 331 -14.96 8.39 1.27
N LEU A 332 -15.95 8.21 0.38
CA LEU A 332 -15.73 8.31 -1.06
C LEU A 332 -15.47 9.75 -1.53
N LYS A 333 -16.18 10.76 -0.99
CA LYS A 333 -15.92 12.18 -1.29
C LYS A 333 -14.46 12.54 -0.95
N VAL A 334 -14.03 12.17 0.25
CA VAL A 334 -12.66 12.39 0.73
C VAL A 334 -11.66 11.73 -0.19
N SER A 335 -11.87 10.46 -0.53
CA SER A 335 -10.95 9.76 -1.43
C SER A 335 -10.81 10.43 -2.79
N ILE A 336 -11.91 10.93 -3.37
CA ILE A 336 -11.87 11.60 -4.69
C ILE A 336 -11.20 12.98 -4.58
N ILE A 337 -11.55 13.78 -3.55
CA ILE A 337 -10.99 15.12 -3.36
C ILE A 337 -9.48 15.06 -3.15
N PHE A 338 -9.01 14.25 -2.21
CA PHE A 338 -7.58 14.13 -1.93
C PHE A 338 -6.85 13.38 -3.04
N GLY A 339 -7.45 12.34 -3.62
CA GLY A 339 -6.86 11.61 -4.74
C GLY A 339 -6.66 12.48 -5.99
N LEU A 340 -7.67 13.25 -6.38
CA LEU A 340 -7.60 14.14 -7.54
C LEU A 340 -6.70 15.34 -7.27
N GLY A 341 -6.82 15.97 -6.10
CA GLY A 341 -5.95 17.08 -5.69
C GLY A 341 -4.47 16.68 -5.67
N ALA A 342 -4.14 15.54 -5.05
CA ALA A 342 -2.77 15.04 -5.00
C ALA A 342 -2.24 14.66 -6.40
N SER A 343 -3.05 13.98 -7.23
CA SER A 343 -2.65 13.59 -8.59
C SER A 343 -2.40 14.81 -9.48
N SER A 344 -3.39 15.71 -9.58
CA SER A 344 -3.30 16.89 -10.46
C SER A 344 -2.30 17.92 -9.94
N GLY A 345 -2.18 18.07 -8.62
CA GLY A 345 -1.17 18.92 -8.00
C GLY A 345 0.23 18.42 -8.32
N LEU A 346 0.51 17.14 -8.07
CA LEU A 346 1.80 16.52 -8.40
C LEU A 346 2.10 16.59 -9.89
N TRP A 347 1.13 16.32 -10.77
CA TRP A 347 1.28 16.49 -12.22
C TRP A 347 1.67 17.92 -12.60
N ALA A 348 1.07 18.93 -11.96
CA ALA A 348 1.35 20.32 -12.26
C ALA A 348 2.82 20.68 -11.94
N ILE A 349 3.36 20.17 -10.83
CA ILE A 349 4.71 20.47 -10.30
C ILE A 349 5.73 19.33 -10.46
N ILE A 350 5.47 18.38 -11.37
CA ILE A 350 6.27 17.15 -11.42
C ILE A 350 7.75 17.38 -11.75
N LYS A 351 8.06 18.36 -12.60
CA LYS A 351 9.43 18.69 -13.00
C LYS A 351 10.30 19.08 -11.79
N PRO A 352 9.99 20.16 -11.03
CA PRO A 352 10.79 20.52 -9.86
C PRO A 352 10.72 19.44 -8.77
N THR A 353 9.61 18.69 -8.67
CA THR A 353 9.51 17.59 -7.70
C THR A 353 10.49 16.44 -8.03
N ASN A 354 10.65 16.12 -9.32
CA ASN A 354 11.58 15.08 -9.77
C ASN A 354 13.03 15.52 -9.52
N THR A 355 13.38 16.77 -9.85
CA THR A 355 14.72 17.32 -9.56
C THR A 355 15.00 17.39 -8.05
N MET A 356 14.01 17.80 -7.24
CA MET A 356 14.12 17.84 -5.78
C MET A 356 14.50 16.48 -5.18
N LEU A 357 13.82 15.42 -5.63
CA LEU A 357 13.90 14.10 -5.02
C LEU A 357 14.97 13.20 -5.67
N PHE A 358 15.11 13.28 -6.99
CA PHE A 358 15.91 12.36 -7.82
C PHE A 358 16.94 13.10 -8.71
N GLU A 359 17.30 14.33 -8.33
CA GLU A 359 18.43 15.11 -8.86
C GLU A 359 18.30 15.63 -10.30
N ASN A 360 17.34 15.16 -11.11
CA ASN A 360 17.10 15.65 -12.47
C ASN A 360 15.64 15.54 -12.91
N GLU A 361 15.30 16.17 -14.04
CA GLU A 361 13.93 16.17 -14.60
C GLU A 361 13.63 14.99 -15.54
N ALA A 362 14.51 14.01 -15.66
CA ALA A 362 14.35 12.90 -16.62
C ALA A 362 13.04 12.13 -16.39
N GLY A 363 12.27 11.89 -17.46
CA GLY A 363 11.00 11.18 -17.40
C GLY A 363 9.86 11.91 -16.70
N SER A 364 9.99 13.21 -16.37
CA SER A 364 8.95 13.98 -15.66
C SER A 364 7.58 13.94 -16.34
N ALA A 365 7.52 13.87 -17.68
CA ALA A 365 6.26 13.71 -18.40
C ALA A 365 5.55 12.37 -18.07
N VAL A 366 6.33 11.28 -18.06
CA VAL A 366 5.85 9.93 -17.73
C VAL A 366 5.42 9.86 -16.27
N LEU A 367 6.25 10.38 -15.36
CA LEU A 367 5.94 10.47 -13.93
C LEU A 367 4.69 11.33 -13.67
N GLY A 368 4.50 12.38 -14.46
CA GLY A 368 3.31 13.21 -14.44
C GLY A 368 2.06 12.39 -14.74
N VAL A 369 2.05 11.61 -15.82
CA VAL A 369 0.91 10.74 -16.14
C VAL A 369 0.70 9.68 -15.05
N LEU A 370 1.78 9.06 -14.57
CA LEU A 370 1.73 8.10 -13.47
C LEU A 370 1.15 8.69 -12.17
N SER A 371 1.26 10.00 -11.91
CA SER A 371 0.69 10.60 -10.70
C SER A 371 -0.82 10.36 -10.57
N PHE A 372 -1.55 10.23 -11.67
CA PHE A 372 -2.99 9.92 -11.66
C PHE A 372 -3.32 8.49 -11.17
N VAL A 373 -2.32 7.62 -11.04
CA VAL A 373 -2.47 6.35 -10.32
C VAL A 373 -2.96 6.62 -8.88
N ILE A 374 -2.54 7.70 -8.23
CA ILE A 374 -2.92 8.08 -6.86
C ILE A 374 -4.46 8.19 -6.71
N LEU A 375 -5.12 8.80 -7.69
CA LEU A 375 -6.58 8.91 -7.70
C LEU A 375 -7.26 7.54 -7.72
N PHE A 376 -6.87 6.67 -8.65
CA PHE A 376 -7.51 5.37 -8.79
C PHE A 376 -7.18 4.41 -7.65
N THR A 377 -5.94 4.42 -7.16
CA THR A 377 -5.52 3.57 -6.03
C THR A 377 -6.22 3.98 -4.74
N SER A 378 -6.32 5.28 -4.46
CA SER A 378 -7.02 5.77 -3.26
C SER A 378 -8.52 5.41 -3.30
N LEU A 379 -9.17 5.64 -4.43
CA LEU A 379 -10.59 5.31 -4.63
C LEU A 379 -10.83 3.80 -4.53
N THR A 380 -10.02 3.01 -5.24
CA THR A 380 -10.10 1.54 -5.20
C THR A 380 -9.88 1.01 -3.79
N ALA A 381 -8.83 1.45 -3.10
CA ALA A 381 -8.54 1.01 -1.74
C ALA A 381 -9.69 1.35 -0.77
N THR A 382 -10.30 2.53 -0.92
CA THR A 382 -11.47 2.94 -0.13
C THR A 382 -12.68 2.03 -0.41
N ILE A 383 -13.00 1.75 -1.68
CA ILE A 383 -14.10 0.86 -2.06
C ILE A 383 -13.87 -0.56 -1.52
N ILE A 384 -12.66 -1.10 -1.70
CA ILE A 384 -12.29 -2.43 -1.20
C ILE A 384 -12.47 -2.50 0.33
N ALA A 385 -11.97 -1.51 1.07
CA ALA A 385 -12.09 -1.49 2.53
C ALA A 385 -13.55 -1.45 3.00
N ILE A 386 -14.41 -0.66 2.34
CA ILE A 386 -15.85 -0.61 2.64
C ILE A 386 -16.51 -1.95 2.32
N MET A 387 -16.27 -2.52 1.14
CA MET A 387 -16.83 -3.83 0.75
C MET A 387 -16.42 -4.95 1.71
N GLN A 388 -15.15 -4.97 2.12
CA GLN A 388 -14.65 -5.94 3.10
C GLN A 388 -15.27 -5.72 4.49
N GLY A 389 -15.45 -4.47 4.93
CA GLY A 389 -16.20 -4.14 6.16
C GLY A 389 -17.67 -4.58 6.11
N MET A 390 -18.25 -4.61 4.91
CA MET A 390 -19.58 -5.15 4.65
C MET A 390 -19.61 -6.68 4.50
N GLY A 391 -18.47 -7.36 4.54
CA GLY A 391 -18.35 -8.82 4.46
C GLY A 391 -18.26 -9.36 3.03
N VAL A 392 -18.17 -8.50 2.02
CA VAL A 392 -17.96 -8.89 0.62
C VAL A 392 -16.45 -9.00 0.37
N LEU A 393 -15.91 -10.22 0.52
CA LEU A 393 -14.46 -10.46 0.39
C LEU A 393 -14.06 -10.87 -1.03
N LEU A 394 -14.79 -11.82 -1.64
CA LEU A 394 -14.37 -12.50 -2.88
C LEU A 394 -14.29 -11.57 -4.09
N PHE A 395 -15.28 -10.71 -4.28
CA PHE A 395 -15.36 -9.86 -5.47
C PHE A 395 -14.19 -8.87 -5.56
N PRO A 396 -13.84 -8.11 -4.49
CA PRO A 396 -12.61 -7.32 -4.45
C PRO A 396 -11.36 -8.08 -4.87
N ALA A 397 -11.18 -9.32 -4.38
CA ALA A 397 -10.02 -10.12 -4.71
C ALA A 397 -9.97 -10.50 -6.19
N ILE A 398 -11.09 -10.93 -6.77
CA ILE A 398 -11.15 -11.25 -8.20
C ILE A 398 -10.82 -10.03 -9.06
N ALA A 399 -11.44 -8.88 -8.75
CA ALA A 399 -11.19 -7.63 -9.47
C ALA A 399 -9.71 -7.21 -9.41
N VAL A 400 -9.07 -7.33 -8.25
CA VAL A 400 -7.65 -7.06 -8.09
C VAL A 400 -6.80 -8.10 -8.83
N ALA A 401 -7.11 -9.39 -8.76
CA ALA A 401 -6.37 -10.43 -9.48
C ALA A 401 -6.38 -10.20 -11.00
N CYS A 402 -7.49 -9.71 -11.56
CA CYS A 402 -7.61 -9.37 -12.98
C CYS A 402 -6.73 -8.19 -13.42
N ILE A 403 -6.18 -7.37 -12.49
CA ILE A 403 -5.35 -6.23 -12.87
C ILE A 403 -4.02 -6.66 -13.49
N PHE A 404 -3.43 -7.76 -13.00
CA PHE A 404 -2.16 -8.28 -13.49
C PHE A 404 -2.22 -8.65 -14.98
N PRO A 405 -3.12 -9.55 -15.44
CA PRO A 405 -3.18 -9.90 -16.85
C PRO A 405 -3.60 -8.71 -17.72
N LEU A 406 -4.51 -7.86 -17.23
CA LEU A 406 -4.95 -6.66 -17.97
C LEU A 406 -3.77 -5.73 -18.25
N LYS A 407 -2.99 -5.40 -17.21
CA LYS A 407 -1.80 -4.55 -17.30
C LYS A 407 -0.72 -5.20 -18.16
N TYR A 408 -0.50 -6.50 -18.01
CA TYR A 408 0.47 -7.24 -18.81
C TYR A 408 0.14 -7.15 -20.31
N ILE A 409 -1.12 -7.41 -20.68
CA ILE A 409 -1.59 -7.35 -22.08
C ILE A 409 -1.49 -5.91 -22.62
N LEU A 410 -1.94 -4.91 -21.86
CA LEU A 410 -1.87 -3.51 -22.28
C LEU A 410 -0.42 -3.04 -22.46
N ASN A 411 0.53 -3.53 -21.65
CA ASN A 411 1.95 -3.25 -21.85
C ASN A 411 2.44 -3.79 -23.20
N VAL A 412 2.08 -5.02 -23.58
CA VAL A 412 2.49 -5.63 -24.85
C VAL A 412 2.09 -4.78 -26.05
N TYR A 413 0.93 -4.10 -26.00
CA TYR A 413 0.48 -3.23 -27.09
C TYR A 413 1.01 -1.79 -27.00
N LEU A 414 1.04 -1.20 -25.80
CA LEU A 414 1.34 0.23 -25.64
C LEU A 414 2.82 0.55 -25.47
N VAL A 415 3.62 -0.35 -24.87
CA VAL A 415 5.05 -0.11 -24.63
C VAL A 415 5.85 -0.03 -25.93
N PRO A 416 5.65 -0.91 -26.94
CA PRO A 416 6.37 -0.78 -28.20
C PRO A 416 6.07 0.53 -28.94
N LEU A 417 4.87 1.11 -28.76
CA LEU A 417 4.44 2.33 -29.44
C LEU A 417 4.88 3.60 -28.72
N TYR A 418 4.84 3.60 -27.38
CA TYR A 418 5.00 4.81 -26.56
C TYR A 418 6.08 4.68 -25.47
N GLY A 419 6.86 3.59 -25.47
CA GLY A 419 7.88 3.33 -24.46
C GLY A 419 7.32 3.31 -23.03
N THR A 420 8.03 3.98 -22.10
CA THR A 420 7.62 4.09 -20.70
C THR A 420 6.33 4.90 -20.51
N MET A 421 5.97 5.79 -21.45
CA MET A 421 4.66 6.44 -21.45
C MET A 421 3.54 5.44 -21.70
N GLY A 422 3.76 4.46 -22.58
CA GLY A 422 2.83 3.36 -22.83
C GLY A 422 2.57 2.54 -21.57
N ALA A 423 3.61 2.28 -20.79
CA ALA A 423 3.49 1.63 -19.48
C ALA A 423 2.67 2.48 -18.49
N ALA A 424 2.89 3.80 -18.44
CA ALA A 424 2.13 4.69 -17.57
C ALA A 424 0.63 4.70 -17.91
N ILE A 425 0.30 4.84 -19.20
CA ILE A 425 -1.08 4.81 -19.70
C ILE A 425 -1.73 3.45 -19.41
N SER A 426 -1.00 2.36 -19.67
CA SER A 426 -1.45 1.00 -19.36
C SER A 426 -1.82 0.83 -17.89
N SER A 427 -1.03 1.39 -16.95
CA SER A 427 -1.35 1.41 -15.53
C SER A 427 -2.65 2.15 -15.21
N LEU A 428 -2.86 3.34 -15.81
CA LEU A 428 -4.08 4.13 -15.61
C LEU A 428 -5.32 3.43 -16.17
N ILE A 429 -5.25 2.86 -17.37
CA ILE A 429 -6.37 2.11 -17.98
C ILE A 429 -6.70 0.90 -17.11
N SER A 430 -5.68 0.14 -16.69
CA SER A 430 -5.87 -1.08 -15.88
C SER A 430 -6.56 -0.76 -14.55
N LEU A 431 -6.08 0.27 -13.86
CA LEU A 431 -6.68 0.74 -12.61
C LEU A 431 -8.08 1.34 -12.81
N GLY A 432 -8.29 2.10 -13.89
CA GLY A 432 -9.59 2.67 -14.23
C GLY A 432 -10.64 1.59 -14.45
N MET A 433 -10.30 0.53 -15.20
CA MET A 433 -11.19 -0.62 -15.43
C MET A 433 -11.51 -1.36 -14.12
N VAL A 434 -10.51 -1.65 -13.29
CA VAL A 434 -10.73 -2.30 -11.98
C VAL A 434 -11.56 -1.44 -11.05
N THR A 435 -11.29 -0.13 -11.00
CA THR A 435 -12.07 0.83 -10.21
C THR A 435 -13.53 0.86 -10.67
N ALA A 436 -13.77 0.90 -11.98
CA ALA A 436 -15.11 0.88 -12.56
C ALA A 436 -15.86 -0.42 -12.23
N LEU A 437 -15.21 -1.57 -12.39
CA LEU A 437 -15.77 -2.88 -12.05
C LEU A 437 -16.18 -2.96 -10.57
N LEU A 438 -15.28 -2.52 -9.68
CA LEU A 438 -15.54 -2.45 -8.24
C LEU A 438 -16.70 -1.50 -7.92
N PHE A 439 -16.75 -0.35 -8.58
CA PHE A 439 -17.79 0.63 -8.36
C PHE A 439 -19.18 0.15 -8.82
N ILE A 440 -19.26 -0.59 -9.93
CA ILE A 440 -20.51 -1.20 -10.41
C ILE A 440 -21.05 -2.19 -9.37
N GLN A 441 -20.19 -3.07 -8.84
CA GLN A 441 -20.60 -4.00 -7.80
C GLN A 441 -20.92 -3.28 -6.48
N PHE A 442 -20.14 -2.27 -6.15
CA PHE A 442 -20.33 -1.47 -4.95
C PHE A 442 -21.73 -0.84 -4.90
N LYS A 443 -22.23 -0.30 -6.02
CA LYS A 443 -23.60 0.24 -6.11
C LYS A 443 -24.69 -0.80 -5.87
N LYS A 444 -24.45 -2.07 -6.22
CA LYS A 444 -25.40 -3.16 -5.94
C LYS A 444 -25.46 -3.47 -4.44
N VAL A 445 -24.33 -3.34 -3.76
CA VAL A 445 -24.19 -3.61 -2.32
C VAL A 445 -24.64 -2.43 -1.47
N VAL A 446 -24.37 -1.19 -1.91
CA VAL A 446 -24.70 0.04 -1.20
C VAL A 446 -25.61 0.90 -2.07
N ARG A 447 -26.90 0.97 -1.73
CA ARG A 447 -27.90 1.83 -2.39
C ARG A 447 -27.71 3.31 -1.99
N VAL A 448 -26.55 3.89 -2.29
CA VAL A 448 -26.28 5.31 -2.04
C VAL A 448 -26.55 6.12 -3.31
N SER A 449 -27.25 7.24 -3.19
CA SER A 449 -27.32 8.22 -4.27
C SER A 449 -25.92 8.79 -4.52
N LEU A 450 -25.53 8.86 -5.78
CA LEU A 450 -24.23 9.41 -6.14
C LEU A 450 -24.16 10.92 -5.88
N PHE A 451 -22.92 11.42 -5.86
CA PHE A 451 -22.61 12.83 -5.64
C PHE A 451 -23.43 13.77 -6.54
N SER A 452 -23.83 14.91 -5.99
CA SER A 452 -24.60 15.93 -6.71
C SER A 452 -23.79 16.56 -7.85
N LEU A 453 -24.47 17.16 -8.82
CA LEU A 453 -23.82 17.95 -9.87
C LEU A 453 -22.94 19.08 -9.29
N HIS A 454 -23.37 19.67 -8.16
CA HIS A 454 -22.61 20.68 -7.42
C HIS A 454 -21.25 20.18 -6.93
N PHE A 455 -21.18 18.93 -6.46
CA PHE A 455 -19.92 18.31 -6.04
C PHE A 455 -18.93 18.23 -7.21
N TRP A 456 -19.37 17.71 -8.36
CA TRP A 456 -18.52 17.56 -9.55
C TRP A 456 -18.08 18.90 -10.13
N ARG A 457 -18.99 19.90 -10.19
CA ARG A 457 -18.63 21.25 -10.63
C ARG A 457 -17.56 21.87 -9.72
N THR A 458 -17.76 21.80 -8.41
CA THR A 458 -16.85 22.40 -7.44
C THR A 458 -15.47 21.75 -7.48
N ILE A 459 -15.38 20.42 -7.53
CA ILE A 459 -14.08 19.74 -7.56
C ILE A 459 -13.34 19.99 -8.88
N ILE A 460 -14.03 20.02 -10.02
CA ILE A 460 -13.41 20.33 -11.32
C ILE A 460 -12.88 21.77 -11.31
N MET A 461 -13.67 22.73 -10.82
CA MET A 461 -13.23 24.13 -10.69
C MET A 461 -12.03 24.26 -9.74
N ALA A 462 -12.04 23.57 -8.59
CA ALA A 462 -10.93 23.58 -7.64
C ALA A 462 -9.64 23.03 -8.26
N THR A 463 -9.74 21.87 -8.94
CA THR A 463 -8.60 21.26 -9.61
C THR A 463 -8.07 22.13 -10.75
N ALA A 464 -8.96 22.63 -11.62
CA ALA A 464 -8.56 23.48 -12.75
C ALA A 464 -7.90 24.77 -12.27
N SER A 465 -8.46 25.43 -11.25
CA SER A 465 -7.90 26.64 -10.66
C SER A 465 -6.53 26.40 -10.02
N MET A 466 -6.39 25.30 -9.27
CA MET A 466 -5.11 24.90 -8.67
C MET A 466 -4.06 24.63 -9.76
N VAL A 467 -4.40 23.83 -10.78
CA VAL A 467 -3.47 23.48 -11.86
C VAL A 467 -3.06 24.72 -12.65
N LEU A 468 -4.02 25.59 -13.02
CA LEU A 468 -3.73 26.84 -13.72
C LEU A 468 -2.81 27.73 -12.88
N PHE A 469 -3.15 27.92 -11.61
CA PHE A 469 -2.32 28.69 -10.67
C PHE A 469 -0.90 28.14 -10.57
N LEU A 470 -0.75 26.82 -10.43
CA LEU A 470 0.56 26.17 -10.33
C LEU A 470 1.37 26.30 -11.62
N LYS A 471 0.73 26.20 -12.80
CA LYS A 471 1.42 26.41 -14.08
C LYS A 471 1.89 27.86 -14.24
N VAL A 472 1.07 28.83 -13.87
CA VAL A 472 1.45 30.25 -13.85
C VAL A 472 2.55 30.50 -12.81
N TYR A 473 2.46 29.91 -11.63
CA TYR A 473 3.48 30.00 -10.58
C TYR A 473 4.83 29.50 -11.08
N LEU A 474 4.86 28.33 -11.72
CA LEU A 474 6.08 27.77 -12.29
C LEU A 474 6.61 28.58 -13.48
N TYR A 475 5.74 29.24 -14.23
CA TYR A 475 6.16 30.13 -15.31
C TYR A 475 6.78 31.43 -14.77
N MET A 476 6.20 32.02 -13.73
CA MET A 476 6.64 33.30 -13.15
C MET A 476 7.88 33.18 -12.24
N PHE A 477 7.92 32.14 -11.43
CA PHE A 477 9.01 31.89 -10.46
C PHE A 477 9.93 30.77 -10.92
N GLY A 478 9.80 30.38 -12.19
CA GLY A 478 10.65 29.38 -12.81
C GLY A 478 11.95 29.96 -13.33
N LEU A 479 13.08 29.51 -12.78
CA LEU A 479 14.42 29.73 -13.26
C LEU A 479 14.84 28.59 -14.20
N ASP A 480 15.14 28.88 -15.46
CA ASP A 480 15.76 27.85 -16.31
C ASP A 480 17.12 27.40 -15.69
N ASN A 481 17.32 26.09 -15.51
CA ASN A 481 18.41 25.45 -14.75
C ASN A 481 18.43 25.69 -13.22
N TYR A 482 17.39 25.21 -12.51
CA TYR A 482 17.40 25.10 -11.05
C TYR A 482 18.38 24.04 -10.55
N GLY A 483 19.21 24.37 -9.58
CA GLY A 483 19.86 23.37 -8.72
C GLY A 483 18.84 22.64 -7.84
N ARG A 484 19.30 21.60 -7.13
CA ARG A 484 18.44 20.78 -6.27
C ARG A 484 17.77 21.60 -5.16
N ILE A 485 18.46 22.60 -4.62
CA ILE A 485 17.98 23.44 -3.51
C ILE A 485 16.84 24.35 -3.98
N GLU A 486 16.97 24.96 -5.14
CA GLU A 486 15.94 25.79 -5.77
C GLU A 486 14.69 24.94 -6.06
N ALA A 487 14.88 23.72 -6.57
CA ALA A 487 13.80 22.77 -6.78
C ALA A 487 13.07 22.38 -5.48
N VAL A 488 13.79 22.28 -4.34
CA VAL A 488 13.17 22.09 -3.01
C VAL A 488 12.27 23.26 -2.66
N PHE A 489 12.79 24.50 -2.72
CA PHE A 489 12.01 25.69 -2.38
C PHE A 489 10.81 25.85 -3.30
N GLN A 490 10.98 25.68 -4.61
CA GLN A 490 9.92 25.80 -5.60
C GLN A 490 8.83 24.73 -5.40
N SER A 491 9.21 23.47 -5.17
CA SER A 491 8.25 22.39 -4.95
C SER A 491 7.47 22.58 -3.65
N LEU A 492 8.14 22.88 -2.53
CA LEU A 492 7.49 23.02 -1.23
C LEU A 492 6.56 24.25 -1.18
N SER A 493 7.02 25.39 -1.70
CA SER A 493 6.17 26.59 -1.81
C SER A 493 4.97 26.37 -2.73
N ALA A 494 5.15 25.71 -3.88
CA ALA A 494 4.06 25.36 -4.78
C ALA A 494 3.03 24.44 -4.13
N VAL A 495 3.48 23.42 -3.38
CA VAL A 495 2.57 22.53 -2.62
C VAL A 495 1.76 23.31 -1.59
N ILE A 496 2.39 24.23 -0.85
CA ILE A 496 1.70 25.04 0.17
C ILE A 496 0.64 25.92 -0.48
N VAL A 497 0.99 26.70 -1.51
CA VAL A 497 0.06 27.67 -2.10
C VAL A 497 -1.00 26.99 -2.95
N GLY A 498 -0.63 26.00 -3.78
CA GLY A 498 -1.57 25.23 -4.59
C GLY A 498 -2.53 24.39 -3.76
N GLY A 499 -2.00 23.68 -2.74
CA GLY A 499 -2.82 22.91 -1.81
C GLY A 499 -3.76 23.79 -1.00
N PHE A 500 -3.30 24.96 -0.52
CA PHE A 500 -4.15 25.92 0.16
C PHE A 500 -5.27 26.45 -0.75
N LEU A 501 -4.96 26.84 -2.00
CA LEU A 501 -5.95 27.30 -2.97
C LEU A 501 -7.00 26.22 -3.23
N PHE A 502 -6.57 24.98 -3.47
CA PHE A 502 -7.46 23.85 -3.69
C PHE A 502 -8.40 23.61 -2.51
N LEU A 503 -7.85 23.52 -1.29
CA LEU A 503 -8.65 23.31 -0.07
C LEU A 503 -9.60 24.49 0.19
N LEU A 504 -9.16 25.72 -0.05
CA LEU A 504 -9.99 26.92 0.12
C LEU A 504 -11.22 26.88 -0.79
N ILE A 505 -11.06 26.51 -2.07
CA ILE A 505 -12.18 26.38 -3.01
C ILE A 505 -13.11 25.24 -2.58
N ILE A 506 -12.57 24.10 -2.16
CA ILE A 506 -13.38 22.95 -1.70
C ILE A 506 -14.22 23.29 -0.47
N ILE A 507 -13.61 23.97 0.53
CA ILE A 507 -14.30 24.37 1.77
C ILE A 507 -15.35 25.44 1.47
N ARG A 508 -15.00 26.47 0.69
CA ARG A 508 -15.95 27.54 0.32
C ARG A 508 -17.06 27.06 -0.60
N GLY A 509 -16.82 26.01 -1.38
CA GLY A 509 -17.83 25.35 -2.19
C GLY A 509 -18.85 24.56 -1.37
N LYS A 510 -18.75 24.53 -0.02
CA LYS A 510 -19.68 23.86 0.90
C LYS A 510 -19.89 22.38 0.54
N ILE A 511 -18.84 21.69 0.06
CA ILE A 511 -18.89 20.24 -0.26
C ILE A 511 -19.07 19.40 1.01
N PHE A 512 -18.44 19.85 2.11
CA PHE A 512 -18.52 19.21 3.41
C PHE A 512 -19.46 19.97 4.34
N ARG A 513 -20.24 19.23 5.14
CA ARG A 513 -21.00 19.79 6.26
C ARG A 513 -20.06 20.15 7.41
N GLU A 514 -20.47 21.06 8.30
CA GLU A 514 -19.67 21.42 9.49
C GLU A 514 -19.36 20.19 10.36
N GLU A 515 -20.34 19.30 10.53
CA GLU A 515 -20.18 18.03 11.25
C GLU A 515 -19.14 17.11 10.58
N GLU A 516 -19.06 17.12 9.24
CA GLU A 516 -18.07 16.35 8.49
C GLU A 516 -16.68 16.98 8.63
N LEU A 517 -16.59 18.33 8.61
CA LEU A 517 -15.33 19.07 8.80
C LEU A 517 -14.74 18.88 10.20
N ALA A 518 -15.60 18.75 11.22
CA ALA A 518 -15.18 18.48 12.59
C ALA A 518 -14.46 17.13 12.75
N LEU A 519 -14.63 16.19 11.81
CA LEU A 519 -13.97 14.88 11.82
C LEU A 519 -12.52 14.94 11.30
N PHE A 520 -12.12 16.02 10.62
CA PHE A 520 -10.77 16.17 10.10
C PHE A 520 -9.80 16.72 11.15
N PRO A 521 -8.49 16.42 11.03
CA PRO A 521 -7.47 17.15 11.77
C PRO A 521 -7.60 18.65 11.47
N PHE A 522 -7.59 19.48 12.51
CA PHE A 522 -7.80 20.94 12.46
C PHE A 522 -9.22 21.40 12.05
N GLY A 523 -10.25 20.58 12.26
CA GLY A 523 -11.65 20.88 11.92
C GLY A 523 -12.16 22.24 12.39
N SER A 524 -11.78 22.71 13.58
CA SER A 524 -12.19 24.03 14.10
C SER A 524 -11.67 25.20 13.26
N THR A 525 -10.46 25.08 12.70
CA THR A 525 -9.90 26.08 11.76
C THR A 525 -10.58 26.01 10.40
N LEU A 526 -10.90 24.80 9.92
CA LEU A 526 -11.62 24.58 8.66
C LEU A 526 -13.03 25.18 8.71
N ILE A 527 -13.73 25.04 9.85
CA ILE A 527 -15.06 25.63 10.06
C ILE A 527 -15.00 27.17 10.04
N LYS A 528 -13.95 27.79 10.59
CA LYS A 528 -13.78 29.26 10.52
C LYS A 528 -13.67 29.79 9.08
N LEU A 529 -13.16 28.98 8.15
CA LEU A 529 -13.07 29.36 6.73
C LEU A 529 -14.43 29.38 6.03
N LEU A 530 -15.44 28.64 6.53
CA LEU A 530 -16.83 28.71 6.07
C LEU A 530 -17.52 30.01 6.52
N ALA A 531 -17.33 30.40 7.79
CA ALA A 531 -18.08 31.48 8.44
C ALA A 531 -17.76 32.89 7.92
N ARG A 532 -16.69 33.09 7.14
CA ARG A 532 -16.20 34.42 6.74
C ARG A 532 -17.08 35.15 5.69
N LYS A 533 -18.18 34.55 5.21
CA LYS A 533 -19.10 35.18 4.24
C LYS A 533 -20.46 35.58 4.84
N ASP A 534 -20.86 35.05 6.00
CA ASP A 534 -22.16 35.34 6.62
C ASP A 534 -22.09 36.57 7.57
N ARG A 535 -21.08 37.44 7.39
CA ARG A 535 -20.85 38.66 8.20
C ARG A 535 -20.94 39.98 7.43
N ASN A 536 -21.37 39.96 6.16
CA ASN A 536 -21.64 41.17 5.40
C ASN A 536 -23.07 41.20 4.88
#